data_AF-A0A1W9GCD4-F1
#
_entry.id   AF-A0A1W9GCD4-F1
#
_cell.length_a   1.000
_cell.length_b   1.000
_cell.length_c   1.000
_cell.angle_alpha   90.00
_cell.angle_beta   90.00
_cell.angle_gamma   90.00
#
_symmetry.space_group_name_H-M   'P 1'
#
loop_
_entity.id
_entity.type
_entity.pdbx_description
1 polymer ?
#
loop_
_entity_poly.entity_id
_entity_poly.type
_entity_poly.pdbx_seq_one_letter_code
_entity_poly.pdbx_strand_id
1 'polypeptide(L)'
;MKPTSPINLRIEWCQRQSAQANTESEGDGWRAEADGLQDALLNCDHTDNYRLCPPEILRRYVLGFRDGTALLQATRLQHATHAEVTGTPQAAPQRGGTFLQGDD
;
A
#
# COMPACT_ATOMS: atom_id res chain seq x y z
N MET A 1 -5.81 14.40 -11.24
CA MET A 1 -4.82 13.31 -11.23
C MET A 1 -5.14 12.43 -10.03
N LYS A 2 -5.40 11.13 -10.20
CA LYS A 2 -5.55 10.21 -9.05
C LYS A 2 -4.22 10.20 -8.30
N PRO A 3 -4.20 10.18 -6.96
CA PRO A 3 -2.96 9.93 -6.24
C PRO A 3 -2.40 8.59 -6.71
N THR A 4 -1.23 8.63 -7.33
CA THR A 4 -0.51 7.43 -7.77
C THR A 4 -0.17 6.66 -6.50
N SER A 5 -0.70 5.45 -6.34
CA SER A 5 -0.39 4.64 -5.16
C SER A 5 1.13 4.43 -5.07
N PRO A 6 1.72 4.37 -3.87
CA PRO A 6 3.16 4.12 -3.70
C PRO A 6 3.64 2.88 -4.47
N ILE A 7 2.79 1.85 -4.57
CA ILE A 7 3.06 0.67 -5.39
C ILE A 7 3.13 1.00 -6.88
N ASN A 8 2.18 1.76 -7.43
CA ASN A 8 2.18 2.08 -8.85
C ASN A 8 3.45 2.85 -9.24
N LEU A 9 3.92 3.76 -8.38
CA LEU A 9 5.19 4.45 -8.58
C LEU A 9 6.38 3.49 -8.58
N ARG A 10 6.36 2.47 -7.72
CA ARG A 10 7.40 1.44 -7.70
C ARG A 10 7.37 0.57 -8.96
N ILE A 11 6.19 0.18 -9.42
CA ILE A 11 6.01 -0.58 -10.67
C ILE A 11 6.55 0.21 -11.86
N GLU A 12 6.16 1.48 -12.01
CA GLU A 12 6.66 2.35 -13.08
C GLU A 12 8.19 2.51 -13.04
N TRP A 13 8.75 2.62 -11.84
CA TRP A 13 10.20 2.67 -11.66
C TRP A 13 10.86 1.36 -12.09
N CYS A 14 10.34 0.20 -11.70
CA CYS A 14 10.86 -1.11 -12.14
C CYS A 14 10.81 -1.26 -13.66
N GLN A 15 9.71 -0.85 -14.31
CA GLN A 15 9.58 -0.86 -15.76
C GLN A 15 10.64 0.03 -16.43
N ARG A 16 10.88 1.22 -15.88
CA ARG A 16 11.91 2.14 -16.36
C ARG A 16 13.32 1.59 -16.20
N GLN A 17 13.60 0.88 -15.10
CA GLN A 17 14.88 0.19 -14.90
C GLN A 17 15.05 -0.96 -15.89
N SER A 18 13.99 -1.76 -16.12
CA SER A 18 14.00 -2.82 -17.12
C SER A 18 14.34 -2.31 -18.53
N ALA A 19 13.78 -1.16 -18.92
CA ALA A 19 14.05 -0.54 -20.21
C ALA A 19 15.48 0.01 -20.37
N GLN A 20 16.19 0.24 -19.26
CA GLN A 20 17.57 0.74 -19.24
C GLN A 20 18.59 -0.34 -18.86
N ALA A 21 18.14 -1.58 -18.67
CA ALA A 21 19.00 -2.68 -18.27
C ALA A 21 20.06 -2.97 -19.34
N ASN A 22 21.29 -3.21 -18.91
CA ASN A 22 22.42 -3.49 -19.80
C ASN A 22 22.42 -4.94 -20.29
N THR A 23 21.72 -5.83 -19.58
CA THR A 23 21.62 -7.24 -19.89
C THR A 23 20.18 -7.73 -19.81
N GLU A 24 19.87 -8.79 -20.54
CA GLU A 24 18.54 -9.42 -20.50
C GLU A 24 18.21 -9.92 -19.08
N SER A 25 19.17 -10.57 -18.40
CA SER A 25 18.99 -11.06 -17.03
C SER A 25 18.71 -9.93 -16.03
N GLU A 26 19.35 -8.77 -16.18
CA GLU A 26 19.02 -7.58 -15.38
C GLU A 26 17.61 -7.08 -15.69
N GLY A 27 17.25 -6.98 -16.98
CA GLY A 27 15.92 -6.59 -17.44
C GLY A 27 14.81 -7.50 -16.89
N ASP A 28 15.05 -8.80 -16.87
CA ASP A 28 14.16 -9.82 -16.32
C ASP A 28 14.05 -9.73 -14.80
N GLY A 29 15.15 -9.41 -14.10
CA GLY A 29 15.13 -9.14 -12.68
C GLY A 29 14.29 -7.90 -12.31
N TRP A 30 14.25 -6.88 -13.17
CA TRP A 30 13.38 -5.71 -12.98
C TRP A 30 11.90 -6.04 -13.28
N ARG A 31 11.63 -6.83 -14.33
CA ARG A 31 10.27 -7.30 -14.67
C ARG A 31 9.70 -8.20 -13.58
N ALA A 32 10.49 -9.13 -13.06
CA ALA A 32 10.07 -10.00 -11.97
C ALA A 32 9.67 -9.23 -10.71
N GLU A 33 10.42 -8.17 -10.34
CA GLU A 33 10.01 -7.30 -9.23
C GLU A 33 8.69 -6.58 -9.52
N ALA A 34 8.50 -6.07 -10.74
CA ALA A 34 7.26 -5.42 -11.15
C ALA A 34 6.05 -6.38 -11.09
N ASP A 35 6.23 -7.62 -11.53
CA ASP A 35 5.21 -8.67 -11.46
C ASP A 35 4.85 -8.98 -10.00
N GLY A 36 5.84 -9.13 -9.12
CA GLY A 36 5.61 -9.33 -7.68
C GLY A 36 4.81 -8.19 -7.05
N LEU A 37 5.12 -6.94 -7.40
CA LEU A 37 4.37 -5.76 -6.94
C LEU A 37 2.92 -5.74 -7.45
N GLN A 38 2.70 -6.14 -8.70
CA GLN A 38 1.37 -6.23 -9.30
C GLN A 38 0.55 -7.36 -8.67
N ASP A 39 1.16 -8.51 -8.45
CA ASP A 39 0.58 -9.66 -7.79
C ASP A 39 0.16 -9.35 -6.36
N ALA A 40 0.94 -8.53 -5.64
CA ALA A 40 0.55 -8.03 -4.32
C ALA A 40 -0.71 -7.15 -4.37
N LEU A 41 -0.88 -6.30 -5.40
CA LEU A 41 -2.13 -5.52 -5.59
C LEU A 41 -3.34 -6.41 -5.82
N LEU A 42 -3.15 -7.50 -6.57
CA LEU A 42 -4.20 -8.45 -6.93
C LEU A 42 -4.44 -9.51 -5.84
N ASN A 43 -3.56 -9.57 -4.83
CA ASN A 43 -3.55 -10.61 -3.81
C ASN A 43 -3.47 -12.04 -4.40
N CYS A 44 -2.62 -12.20 -5.42
CA CYS A 44 -2.38 -13.46 -6.12
C CYS A 44 -0.89 -13.80 -6.06
N ASP A 45 -0.50 -14.87 -5.37
CA ASP A 45 0.91 -15.31 -5.28
C ASP A 45 1.24 -16.28 -6.41
N HIS A 46 2.18 -15.90 -7.28
CA HIS A 46 2.71 -16.69 -8.38
C HIS A 46 4.17 -17.09 -8.17
N THR A 47 4.65 -17.18 -6.93
CA THR A 47 6.02 -17.62 -6.58
C THR A 47 6.38 -18.95 -7.28
N ASP A 48 5.43 -19.87 -7.41
CA ASP A 48 5.64 -21.16 -8.07
C ASP A 48 6.02 -21.04 -9.55
N ASN A 49 5.52 -20.03 -10.26
CA ASN A 49 5.87 -19.78 -11.66
C ASN A 49 7.35 -19.38 -11.81
N TYR A 50 7.93 -18.79 -10.76
CA TYR A 50 9.31 -18.33 -10.71
C TYR A 50 10.30 -19.37 -10.17
N ARG A 51 9.84 -20.54 -9.70
CA ARG A 51 10.71 -21.57 -9.11
C ARG A 51 11.73 -22.17 -10.07
N LEU A 52 11.39 -22.19 -11.37
CA LEU A 52 12.28 -22.70 -12.43
C LEU A 52 13.20 -21.63 -13.00
N CYS A 53 12.97 -20.35 -12.66
CA CYS A 53 13.83 -19.26 -13.07
C CYS A 53 15.16 -19.27 -12.31
N PRO A 54 16.19 -18.56 -12.80
CA PRO A 54 17.41 -18.34 -12.03
C PRO A 54 17.09 -17.76 -10.64
N PRO A 55 17.85 -18.15 -9.59
CA PRO A 55 17.56 -17.74 -8.22
C PRO A 55 17.48 -16.22 -8.02
N GLU A 56 18.24 -15.45 -8.79
CA GLU A 56 18.19 -13.99 -8.76
C GLU A 56 16.82 -13.45 -9.21
N ILE A 57 16.23 -14.03 -10.25
CA ILE A 57 14.91 -13.62 -10.75
C ILE A 57 13.82 -13.93 -9.72
N LEU A 58 13.84 -15.14 -9.15
CA LEU A 58 12.92 -15.53 -8.08
C LEU A 58 13.03 -14.57 -6.86
N ARG A 59 14.25 -14.23 -6.44
CA ARG A 59 14.46 -13.28 -5.33
C ARG A 59 13.85 -11.91 -5.63
N ARG A 60 13.95 -11.45 -6.87
CA ARG A 60 13.42 -10.14 -7.29
C ARG A 60 11.90 -10.14 -7.32
N TYR A 61 11.28 -11.23 -7.78
CA TYR A 61 9.83 -11.44 -7.66
C TYR A 61 9.37 -11.37 -6.20
N VAL A 62 9.98 -12.19 -5.33
CA VAL A 62 9.61 -12.27 -3.91
C VAL A 62 9.82 -10.94 -3.20
N LEU A 63 10.87 -10.19 -3.55
CA LEU A 63 11.10 -8.84 -3.03
C LEU A 63 9.93 -7.91 -3.40
N GLY A 64 9.56 -7.85 -4.67
CA GLY A 64 8.44 -7.02 -5.14
C GLY A 64 7.12 -7.39 -4.46
N PHE A 65 6.84 -8.68 -4.30
CA PHE A 65 5.63 -9.15 -3.64
C PHE A 65 5.56 -8.76 -2.16
N ARG A 66 6.67 -8.89 -1.43
CA ARG A 66 6.76 -8.51 -0.02
C ARG A 66 6.64 -6.99 0.17
N ASP A 67 7.34 -6.22 -0.64
CA ASP A 67 7.28 -4.75 -0.59
C ASP A 67 5.88 -4.24 -0.93
N GLY A 68 5.24 -4.80 -1.96
CA GLY A 68 3.85 -4.49 -2.30
C GLY A 68 2.89 -4.82 -1.16
N THR A 69 3.04 -5.99 -0.53
CA THR A 69 2.22 -6.36 0.62
C THR A 69 2.41 -5.38 1.78
N ALA A 70 3.64 -5.01 2.10
CA ALA A 70 3.96 -4.05 3.15
C ALA A 70 3.38 -2.66 2.86
N LEU A 71 3.47 -2.16 1.63
CA LEU A 71 2.91 -0.87 1.23
C LEU A 71 1.37 -0.85 1.33
N LEU A 72 0.71 -1.95 0.96
CA LEU A 72 -0.75 -2.07 1.13
C LEU A 72 -1.16 -2.07 2.60
N GLN A 73 -0.43 -2.80 3.45
CA GLN A 73 -0.66 -2.82 4.89
C GLN A 73 -0.44 -1.44 5.51
N ALA A 74 0.63 -0.73 5.13
CA ALA A 74 0.91 0.62 5.60
C ALA A 74 -0.21 1.60 5.22
N THR A 75 -0.69 1.54 3.98
CA THR A 75 -1.81 2.39 3.51
C THR A 75 -3.09 2.12 4.32
N ARG A 76 -3.41 0.84 4.60
CA ARG A 76 -4.56 0.47 5.44
C ARG A 76 -4.44 1.03 6.85
N LEU A 77 -3.26 0.95 7.48
CA LEU A 77 -3.01 1.50 8.80
C LEU A 77 -3.15 3.03 8.84
N GLN A 78 -2.62 3.73 7.83
CA GLN A 78 -2.79 5.18 7.71
C GLN A 78 -4.27 5.58 7.63
N HIS A 79 -5.07 4.84 6.87
CA HIS A 79 -6.51 5.12 6.76
C HIS A 79 -7.25 4.82 8.07
N ALA A 80 -6.88 3.76 8.79
CA ALA A 80 -7.46 3.44 10.09
C ALA A 80 -7.15 4.52 11.14
N THR A 81 -5.89 4.96 11.22
CA THR A 81 -5.47 6.03 12.14
C THR A 81 -6.13 7.38 11.84
N HIS A 82 -6.31 7.73 10.57
CA HIS A 82 -7.05 8.95 10.18
C HIS A 82 -8.55 8.87 10.51
N ALA A 83 -9.18 7.69 10.39
CA ALA A 83 -10.58 7.50 10.75
C ALA A 83 -10.82 7.69 12.26
N GLU A 84 -9.87 7.27 13.10
CA GLU A 84 -9.94 7.44 14.56
C GLU A 84 -9.79 8.91 14.99
N VAL A 85 -8.97 9.69 14.30
CA VAL A 85 -8.78 11.13 14.59
C VAL A 85 -9.97 11.99 14.14
N THR A 86 -10.76 11.53 13.18
CA THR A 86 -11.92 12.29 12.65
C THR A 86 -13.24 11.86 13.29
N GLY A 87 -13.24 10.80 14.10
CA GLY A 87 -14.38 10.37 14.90
C GLY A 87 -14.43 11.09 16.25
N THR A 88 -15.35 12.05 16.38
CA THR A 88 -15.82 12.78 17.59
C THR A 88 -15.05 14.02 18.07
N PRO A 89 -15.58 15.24 17.81
CA PRO A 89 -15.75 16.22 18.88
C PRO A 89 -16.82 15.66 19.82
N GLN A 90 -16.40 15.19 20.99
CA GLN A 90 -17.26 14.82 22.10
C GLN A 90 -18.25 15.95 22.39
N ALA A 91 -19.54 15.73 22.12
CA ALA A 91 -20.61 16.61 22.54
C ALA A 91 -20.56 16.69 24.08
N ALA A 92 -20.23 17.87 24.60
CA ALA A 92 -20.26 18.13 26.03
C ALA A 92 -21.68 17.90 26.56
N PRO A 93 -21.89 17.10 27.60
CA PRO A 93 -23.17 17.06 28.28
C PRO A 93 -23.22 18.31 29.18
N GLN A 94 -23.81 19.40 28.69
CA GLN A 94 -24.19 20.50 29.57
C GLN A 94 -25.40 20.07 30.39
N ARG A 95 -25.03 19.48 31.53
CA ARG A 95 -25.78 19.33 32.78
C ARG A 95 -26.78 20.46 33.00
N GLY A 96 -27.98 20.07 33.41
CA GLY A 96 -29.12 20.96 33.61
C GLY A 96 -28.93 22.05 34.65
N GLY A 97 -29.82 23.03 34.54
CA GLY A 97 -30.10 24.05 35.54
C GLY A 97 -31.50 24.60 35.28
N THR A 98 -32.49 24.01 35.94
CA THR A 98 -33.86 24.52 36.04
C THR A 98 -33.81 25.89 36.71
N PHE A 99 -34.08 26.96 35.96
CA PHE A 99 -34.45 28.25 36.57
C PHE A 99 -35.96 28.41 36.43
N LEU A 100 -36.66 28.07 37.52
CA LEU A 100 -37.96 28.65 37.83
C LEU A 100 -37.72 30.11 38.21
N GLN A 101 -38.31 31.05 37.48
CA GLN A 101 -38.48 32.43 37.95
C GLN A 101 -39.98 32.70 37.89
N GLY A 102 -40.61 32.60 39.06
CA GLY A 102 -41.98 33.05 39.31
C GLY A 102 -42.05 34.55 39.57
N ASP A 103 -43.27 35.04 39.43
CA ASP A 103 -43.82 36.39 39.49
C ASP A 103 -43.47 37.23 40.75
N ASP A 104 -43.36 38.55 40.55
CA ASP A 104 -44.12 39.59 41.27
C ASP A 104 -44.34 40.80 40.34
#